data_AF-A0A815NJN7-F1
#
_entry.id   AF-A0A815NJN7-F1
#
_cell.length_a   1.000
_cell.length_b   1.000
_cell.length_c   1.000
_cell.angle_alpha   90.00
_cell.angle_beta   90.00
_cell.angle_gamma   90.00
#
_symmetry.space_group_name_H-M   'P 1'
#
loop_
_entity.id
_entity.type
_entity.pdbx_description
1 polymer ?
#
loop_
_entity_poly.entity_id
_entity_poly.type
_entity_poly.pdbx_seq_one_letter_code
_entity_poly.pdbx_strand_id
1 'polypeptide(L)'
;MDDDGIVAIKRKPFCITSFSPLYSATPTRIPSSEEEDKNSILYTIKRLEDVTSRLESVANKFGVSAGGNNSSLTRNSVGSHIDNLPIIQDYSAIIDGSLKQFLQLSTKLNGDLKELNDHLLKLFNLQRIFIQYVIQCKKPTNEQEFREAIKSMSNEIQAIQSHREKHRQSPLFNHLSAISESIPALGWITVSPAPYPFIKEMSDAGQFYTNRVLKDFRDKDETHVNWVKLWLKILQELQQYVKQYHTTGLAWQTHGQQEFDPQKATIQSSTGSNQHAPQTVGGAPPPPPPPPSSLLTTNNIIQDNNKSRDELLNSINSLGNDITSHLKKVSDDQKVHKNPQLKAGGEQQSTSKQQEKPSVPSKSTPSTVQTPANATNKNQ
;
A
#
# COMPACT_ATOMS: atom_id res chain seq x y z
N MET A 1 18.53 -59.22 62.24
CA MET A 1 19.68 -60.06 62.56
C MET A 1 19.66 -61.25 61.62
N ASP A 2 20.28 -61.29 60.45
CA ASP A 2 21.02 -60.37 59.57
C ASP A 2 20.99 -61.11 58.20
N ASP A 3 20.70 -60.42 57.09
CA ASP A 3 21.63 -60.17 55.97
C ASP A 3 22.31 -61.43 55.38
N ASP A 4 22.41 -61.66 54.07
CA ASP A 4 22.07 -60.89 52.88
C ASP A 4 22.34 -61.80 51.66
N GLY A 5 21.82 -61.44 50.48
CA GLY A 5 22.62 -61.62 49.25
C GLY A 5 22.31 -62.75 48.25
N ILE A 6 21.75 -62.28 47.12
CA ILE A 6 21.98 -62.73 45.72
C ILE A 6 21.01 -63.78 45.15
N VAL A 7 19.98 -63.22 44.50
CA VAL A 7 18.98 -63.90 43.65
C VAL A 7 19.52 -64.03 42.22
N ALA A 8 19.78 -65.27 41.79
CA ALA A 8 19.99 -65.62 40.38
C ALA A 8 18.66 -66.02 39.71
N ILE A 9 18.07 -65.14 38.90
CA ILE A 9 16.84 -65.44 38.17
C ILE A 9 17.18 -66.07 36.80
N LYS A 10 17.12 -67.40 36.73
CA LYS A 10 16.95 -68.16 35.47
C LYS A 10 15.55 -67.87 34.90
N ARG A 11 15.45 -67.21 33.75
CA ARG A 11 14.20 -67.11 32.97
C ARG A 11 14.18 -68.11 31.81
N LYS A 12 13.03 -68.78 31.68
CA LYS A 12 12.65 -69.81 30.70
C LYS A 12 12.58 -69.27 29.25
N PRO A 13 12.67 -70.15 28.24
CA PRO A 13 12.75 -69.75 26.84
C PRO A 13 11.38 -69.37 26.26
N PHE A 14 11.36 -68.31 25.45
CA PHE A 14 10.21 -67.92 24.63
C PHE A 14 10.48 -68.31 23.17
N CYS A 15 9.52 -68.98 22.56
CA CYS A 15 9.51 -69.38 21.16
C CYS A 15 9.15 -68.16 20.30
N ILE A 16 9.98 -67.80 19.32
CA ILE A 16 9.58 -66.92 18.20
C ILE A 16 10.17 -67.53 16.93
N THR A 17 9.29 -68.13 16.14
CA THR A 17 9.52 -68.47 14.73
C THR A 17 9.04 -67.30 13.86
N SER A 18 9.94 -66.64 13.16
CA SER A 18 9.87 -66.43 11.70
C SER A 18 10.96 -65.47 11.24
N PHE A 19 11.63 -65.90 10.18
CA PHE A 19 12.73 -65.26 9.49
C PHE A 19 12.15 -64.30 8.45
N SER A 20 12.52 -63.02 8.48
CA SER A 20 12.37 -62.09 7.34
C SER A 20 13.64 -61.24 7.25
N PRO A 21 14.25 -61.11 6.06
CA PRO A 21 15.56 -60.48 5.91
C PRO A 21 15.47 -58.97 5.69
N LEU A 22 16.50 -58.29 6.21
CA LEU A 22 17.21 -57.12 5.66
C LEU A 22 16.40 -55.92 5.15
N TYR A 23 16.51 -54.85 5.94
CA TYR A 23 16.58 -53.45 5.56
C TYR A 23 16.90 -53.20 4.06
N SER A 24 15.91 -52.74 3.30
CA SER A 24 16.14 -51.99 2.07
C SER A 24 15.76 -50.53 2.34
N ALA A 25 16.76 -49.71 2.66
CA ALA A 25 16.61 -48.27 2.67
C ALA A 25 16.33 -47.80 1.23
N THR A 26 15.16 -47.26 0.99
CA THR A 26 14.87 -46.50 -0.22
C THR A 26 15.70 -45.22 -0.18
N PRO A 27 16.50 -44.91 -1.22
CA PRO A 27 17.16 -43.61 -1.29
C PRO A 27 16.10 -42.56 -1.61
N THR A 28 15.89 -41.61 -0.68
CA THR A 28 15.17 -40.37 -0.94
C THR A 28 15.88 -39.64 -2.08
N ARG A 29 15.26 -39.66 -3.27
CA ARG A 29 15.73 -38.94 -4.45
C ARG A 29 15.65 -37.44 -4.17
N ILE A 30 16.80 -36.81 -4.00
CA ILE A 30 16.95 -35.35 -4.02
C ILE A 30 16.51 -34.89 -5.43
N PRO A 31 15.56 -33.96 -5.60
CA PRO A 31 15.22 -33.45 -6.91
C PRO A 31 16.43 -32.69 -7.46
N SER A 32 17.00 -33.21 -8.55
CA SER A 32 18.06 -32.58 -9.33
C SER A 32 17.56 -31.27 -9.94
N SER A 33 18.38 -30.23 -9.96
CA SER A 33 18.04 -28.87 -10.45
C SER A 33 17.41 -28.85 -11.86
N GLU A 34 17.63 -29.90 -12.65
CA GLU A 34 17.02 -30.09 -13.96
C GLU A 34 15.48 -30.24 -13.95
N GLU A 35 14.84 -30.67 -12.85
CA GLU A 35 13.36 -30.75 -12.79
C GLU A 35 12.71 -29.40 -12.42
N GLU A 36 13.38 -28.56 -11.63
CA GLU A 36 12.93 -27.18 -11.39
C GLU A 36 13.03 -26.33 -12.65
N ASP A 37 14.10 -26.50 -13.44
CA ASP A 37 14.26 -25.82 -14.73
C ASP A 37 13.20 -26.26 -15.74
N LYS A 38 12.86 -27.55 -15.81
CA LYS A 38 11.79 -28.05 -16.70
C LYS A 38 10.43 -27.48 -16.33
N ASN A 39 10.12 -27.40 -15.04
CA ASN A 39 8.85 -26.80 -14.57
C ASN A 39 8.81 -25.28 -14.80
N SER A 40 9.94 -24.59 -14.65
CA SER A 40 10.09 -23.16 -14.97
C SER A 40 9.90 -22.89 -16.48
N ILE A 41 10.50 -23.72 -17.33
CA ILE A 41 10.37 -23.63 -18.79
C ILE A 41 8.92 -23.92 -19.22
N LEU A 42 8.30 -24.99 -18.69
CA LEU A 42 6.90 -25.32 -18.99
C LEU A 42 5.93 -24.24 -18.51
N TYR A 43 6.19 -23.64 -17.35
CA TYR A 43 5.41 -22.51 -16.85
C TYR A 43 5.55 -21.28 -17.76
N THR A 44 6.76 -21.01 -18.25
CA THR A 44 7.03 -19.89 -19.16
C THR A 44 6.37 -20.10 -20.53
N ILE A 45 6.42 -21.32 -21.07
CA ILE A 45 5.75 -21.68 -22.32
C ILE A 45 4.25 -21.54 -22.19
N LYS A 46 3.66 -22.06 -21.10
CA LYS A 46 2.23 -21.94 -20.85
C LYS A 46 1.77 -20.48 -20.67
N ARG A 47 2.62 -19.63 -20.07
CA ARG A 47 2.38 -18.19 -19.97
C ARG A 47 2.45 -17.50 -21.34
N LEU A 48 3.39 -17.90 -22.20
CA LEU A 48 3.50 -17.38 -23.57
C LEU A 48 2.32 -17.82 -24.44
N GLU A 49 1.86 -19.06 -24.29
CA GLU A 49 0.66 -19.57 -24.97
C GLU A 49 -0.62 -18.83 -24.51
N ASP A 50 -0.77 -18.56 -23.21
CA ASP A 50 -1.90 -17.76 -22.69
C ASP A 50 -1.86 -16.30 -23.17
N VAL A 51 -0.68 -15.67 -23.16
CA VAL A 51 -0.49 -14.32 -23.68
C VAL A 51 -0.77 -14.25 -25.18
N THR A 52 -0.34 -15.25 -25.95
CA THR A 52 -0.61 -15.35 -27.39
C THR A 52 -2.10 -15.56 -27.68
N SER A 53 -2.75 -16.47 -26.94
CA SER A 53 -4.19 -16.74 -27.06
C SER A 53 -5.03 -15.50 -26.73
N ARG A 54 -4.62 -14.75 -25.70
CA ARG A 54 -5.27 -13.49 -25.32
C ARG A 54 -5.03 -12.40 -26.37
N LEU A 55 -3.85 -12.36 -26.98
CA LEU A 55 -3.54 -11.41 -28.05
C LEU A 55 -4.34 -11.70 -29.33
N GLU A 56 -4.48 -12.98 -29.71
CA GLU A 56 -5.31 -13.41 -30.84
C GLU A 56 -6.80 -13.17 -30.59
N SER A 57 -7.28 -13.43 -29.37
CA SER A 57 -8.66 -13.11 -28.99
C SER A 57 -8.92 -11.61 -29.00
N VAL A 58 -7.93 -10.78 -28.67
CA VAL A 58 -8.01 -9.32 -28.76
C VAL A 58 -7.96 -8.86 -30.21
N ALA A 59 -7.07 -9.40 -31.04
CA ALA A 59 -6.96 -9.08 -32.47
C ALA A 59 -8.26 -9.39 -33.25
N ASN A 60 -8.90 -10.53 -32.96
CA ASN A 60 -10.20 -10.89 -33.53
C ASN A 60 -11.33 -9.99 -33.05
N LYS A 61 -11.26 -9.48 -31.82
CA LYS A 61 -12.27 -8.58 -31.25
C LYS A 61 -12.17 -7.14 -31.79
N PHE A 62 -11.02 -6.78 -32.36
CA PHE A 62 -10.77 -5.48 -33.01
C PHE A 62 -10.73 -5.55 -34.55
N GLY A 63 -11.07 -6.69 -35.15
CA GLY A 63 -11.29 -6.80 -36.60
C GLY A 63 -10.05 -6.53 -37.47
N VAL A 64 -8.85 -6.81 -36.99
CA VAL A 64 -7.62 -6.64 -37.79
C VAL A 64 -7.44 -7.89 -38.67
N SER A 65 -8.14 -7.90 -39.80
CA SER A 65 -7.90 -8.89 -40.85
C SER A 65 -6.62 -8.52 -41.62
N ALA A 66 -5.71 -9.48 -41.77
CA ALA A 66 -4.47 -9.32 -42.50
C ALA A 66 -4.75 -9.21 -44.01
N GLY A 67 -4.59 -8.00 -44.56
CA GLY A 67 -4.62 -7.74 -46.00
C GLY A 67 -3.80 -6.49 -46.31
N GLY A 68 -2.71 -6.65 -47.05
CA GLY A 68 -1.69 -5.62 -47.26
C GLY A 68 -2.16 -4.43 -48.11
N ASN A 69 -1.67 -3.23 -47.76
CA ASN A 69 -0.79 -2.38 -48.58
C ASN A 69 -0.61 -0.99 -47.94
N ASN A 70 0.52 -0.37 -48.26
CA ASN A 70 1.19 0.73 -47.57
C ASN A 70 0.39 2.01 -47.29
N SER A 71 0.86 2.70 -46.24
CA SER A 71 0.77 4.15 -45.93
C SER A 71 -0.30 4.58 -44.92
N SER A 72 0.02 4.42 -43.63
CA SER A 72 -0.32 5.43 -42.60
C SER A 72 0.54 5.21 -41.36
N LEU A 73 1.50 6.11 -41.18
CA LEU A 73 2.39 6.13 -40.02
C LEU A 73 1.63 6.67 -38.79
N THR A 74 1.77 5.91 -37.70
CA THR A 74 1.91 6.37 -36.31
C THR A 74 0.71 7.02 -35.62
N ARG A 75 -0.12 6.19 -34.96
CA ARG A 75 -0.76 6.58 -33.69
C ARG A 75 -0.98 5.43 -32.69
N ASN A 76 -0.97 4.16 -33.14
CA ASN A 76 -1.22 3.02 -32.24
C ASN A 76 0.03 2.25 -31.77
N SER A 77 1.25 2.70 -32.12
CA SER A 77 2.50 2.01 -31.75
C SER A 77 3.16 2.56 -30.46
N VAL A 78 2.77 3.73 -29.97
CA VAL A 78 3.45 4.38 -28.84
C VAL A 78 3.05 3.75 -27.50
N GLY A 79 1.79 3.32 -27.34
CA GLY A 79 1.34 2.64 -26.11
C GLY A 79 2.11 1.35 -25.84
N SER A 80 2.30 0.52 -26.88
CA SER A 80 3.04 -0.74 -26.78
C SER A 80 4.53 -0.55 -26.44
N HIS A 81 5.17 0.56 -26.84
CA HIS A 81 6.57 0.79 -26.51
C HIS A 81 6.77 1.22 -25.06
N ILE A 82 5.92 2.11 -24.55
CA ILE A 82 6.00 2.59 -23.16
C ILE A 82 5.72 1.47 -22.17
N ASP A 83 4.76 0.58 -22.47
CA ASP A 83 4.46 -0.57 -21.62
C ASP A 83 5.67 -1.51 -21.47
N ASN A 84 6.56 -1.59 -22.47
CA ASN A 84 7.75 -2.46 -22.44
C ASN A 84 8.96 -1.85 -21.71
N LEU A 85 8.86 -0.62 -21.21
CA LEU A 85 9.97 0.01 -20.49
C LEU A 85 10.21 -0.69 -19.13
N PRO A 86 11.46 -0.90 -18.69
CA PRO A 86 11.76 -1.55 -17.41
C PRO A 86 11.08 -0.90 -16.20
N ILE A 87 10.98 0.43 -16.18
CA ILE A 87 10.26 1.19 -15.14
C ILE A 87 8.77 0.82 -15.06
N ILE A 88 8.13 0.43 -16.16
CA ILE A 88 6.73 0.00 -16.16
C ILE A 88 6.63 -1.51 -15.90
N GLN A 89 7.51 -2.30 -16.51
CA GLN A 89 7.54 -3.76 -16.35
C GLN A 89 7.84 -4.18 -14.92
N ASP A 90 8.79 -3.55 -14.24
CA ASP A 90 9.16 -3.88 -12.88
C ASP A 90 8.03 -3.52 -11.89
N TYR A 91 7.33 -2.40 -12.11
CA TYR A 91 6.15 -2.07 -11.31
C TYR A 91 4.99 -3.04 -11.60
N SER A 92 4.77 -3.40 -12.87
CA SER A 92 3.84 -4.45 -13.27
C SER A 92 4.14 -5.79 -12.61
N ALA A 93 5.42 -6.15 -12.44
CA ALA A 93 5.81 -7.40 -11.79
C ALA A 93 5.38 -7.45 -10.31
N ILE A 94 5.33 -6.31 -9.61
CA ILE A 94 4.77 -6.22 -8.26
C ILE A 94 3.27 -6.52 -8.29
N ILE A 95 2.54 -5.90 -9.22
CA ILE A 95 1.08 -6.10 -9.37
C ILE A 95 0.75 -7.55 -9.72
N ASP A 96 1.39 -8.09 -10.76
CA ASP A 96 1.10 -9.42 -11.31
C ASP A 96 1.73 -10.55 -10.49
N GLY A 97 2.72 -10.24 -9.65
CA GLY A 97 3.43 -11.17 -8.79
C GLY A 97 2.91 -11.14 -7.34
N SER A 98 3.59 -10.39 -6.48
CA SER A 98 3.38 -10.42 -5.03
C SER A 98 2.00 -9.88 -4.62
N LEU A 99 1.53 -8.79 -5.24
CA LEU A 99 0.20 -8.24 -4.98
C LEU A 99 -0.89 -9.24 -5.37
N LYS A 100 -0.83 -9.82 -6.57
CA LYS A 100 -1.81 -10.82 -7.00
C LYS A 100 -1.90 -12.01 -6.04
N GLN A 101 -0.75 -12.53 -5.59
CA GLN A 101 -0.72 -13.62 -4.60
C GLN A 101 -1.30 -13.19 -3.26
N PHE A 102 -0.99 -11.97 -2.81
CA PHE A 102 -1.54 -11.40 -1.59
C PHE A 102 -3.06 -11.27 -1.63
N LEU A 103 -3.60 -10.72 -2.72
CA LEU A 103 -5.05 -10.56 -2.90
C LEU A 103 -5.76 -11.93 -2.88
N GLN A 104 -5.20 -12.94 -3.55
CA GLN A 104 -5.74 -14.31 -3.51
C GLN A 104 -5.76 -14.87 -2.08
N LEU A 105 -4.72 -14.62 -1.29
CA LEU A 105 -4.65 -15.09 0.08
C LEU A 105 -5.61 -14.33 1.01
N SER A 106 -5.73 -13.01 0.85
CA SER A 106 -6.72 -12.17 1.51
C SER A 106 -8.16 -12.65 1.22
N THR A 107 -8.46 -13.07 -0.01
CA THR A 107 -9.77 -13.64 -0.35
C THR A 107 -10.02 -14.98 0.36
N LYS A 108 -8.98 -15.81 0.54
CA LYS A 108 -9.10 -17.07 1.30
C LYS A 108 -9.35 -16.83 2.79
N LEU A 109 -8.69 -15.85 3.39
CA LEU A 109 -8.95 -15.42 4.77
C LEU A 109 -10.37 -14.85 4.95
N ASN A 110 -10.98 -14.41 3.85
CA ASN A 110 -12.38 -13.97 3.73
C ASN A 110 -12.72 -12.77 4.65
N GLY A 111 -14.00 -12.41 4.73
CA GLY A 111 -14.50 -11.34 5.59
C GLY A 111 -14.11 -9.94 5.12
N ASP A 112 -13.71 -9.08 6.06
CA ASP A 112 -13.47 -7.65 5.83
C ASP A 112 -12.26 -7.36 4.92
N LEU A 113 -11.44 -8.37 4.58
CA LEU A 113 -10.31 -8.21 3.67
C LEU A 113 -10.74 -8.15 2.19
N LYS A 114 -11.95 -8.60 1.85
CA LYS A 114 -12.41 -8.65 0.46
C LYS A 114 -12.61 -7.26 -0.14
N GLU A 115 -13.31 -6.36 0.54
CA GLU A 115 -13.54 -4.98 0.05
C GLU A 115 -12.21 -4.22 -0.03
N LEU A 116 -11.33 -4.45 0.94
CA LEU A 116 -10.01 -3.83 0.99
C LEU A 116 -9.09 -4.27 -0.17
N ASN A 117 -9.22 -5.52 -0.64
CA ASN A 117 -8.51 -6.01 -1.82
C ASN A 117 -8.81 -5.20 -3.09
N ASP A 118 -10.08 -4.82 -3.30
CA ASP A 118 -10.50 -4.08 -4.49
C ASP A 118 -9.87 -2.68 -4.49
N HIS A 119 -9.87 -2.02 -3.34
CA HIS A 119 -9.19 -0.73 -3.15
C HIS A 119 -7.68 -0.82 -3.38
N LEU A 120 -7.03 -1.87 -2.85
CA LEU A 120 -5.60 -2.09 -3.06
C LEU A 120 -5.28 -2.27 -4.55
N LEU A 121 -5.96 -3.21 -5.22
CA LEU A 121 -5.71 -3.48 -6.63
C LEU A 121 -5.94 -2.22 -7.47
N LYS A 122 -7.02 -1.47 -7.18
CA LYS A 122 -7.32 -0.21 -7.85
C LYS A 122 -6.21 0.82 -7.64
N LEU A 123 -5.76 1.02 -6.40
CA LEU A 123 -4.71 1.98 -6.08
C LEU A 123 -3.38 1.67 -6.79
N PHE A 124 -2.95 0.40 -6.78
CA PHE A 124 -1.73 0.00 -7.49
C PHE A 124 -1.84 0.22 -9.00
N ASN A 125 -3.00 -0.09 -9.61
CA ASN A 125 -3.23 0.17 -11.03
C ASN A 125 -3.28 1.67 -11.35
N LEU A 126 -3.94 2.49 -10.53
CA LEU A 126 -3.94 3.95 -10.65
C LEU A 126 -2.51 4.48 -10.65
N GLN A 127 -1.68 4.02 -9.71
CA GLN A 127 -0.28 4.43 -9.63
C GLN A 127 0.53 3.96 -10.85
N ARG A 128 0.33 2.73 -11.36
CA ARG A 128 0.98 2.25 -12.60
C ARG A 128 0.66 3.16 -13.77
N ILE A 129 -0.62 3.44 -13.99
CA ILE A 129 -1.08 4.25 -15.12
C ILE A 129 -0.55 5.69 -14.99
N PHE A 130 -0.54 6.22 -13.77
CA PHE A 130 0.03 7.53 -13.50
C PHE A 130 1.53 7.58 -13.80
N ILE A 131 2.31 6.57 -13.35
CA ILE A 131 3.75 6.45 -13.67
C ILE A 131 3.96 6.40 -15.19
N GLN A 132 3.19 5.58 -15.90
CA GLN A 132 3.23 5.47 -17.37
C GLN A 132 3.00 6.81 -18.07
N TYR A 133 2.14 7.66 -17.51
CA TYR A 133 1.88 8.99 -18.03
C TYR A 133 3.02 9.97 -17.73
N VAL A 134 3.46 10.07 -16.48
CA VAL A 134 4.43 11.11 -16.05
C VAL A 134 5.83 10.92 -16.60
N ILE A 135 6.25 9.69 -16.90
CA ILE A 135 7.56 9.44 -17.53
C ILE A 135 7.66 10.04 -18.94
N GLN A 136 6.54 10.36 -19.56
CA GLN A 136 6.46 11.03 -20.86
C GLN A 136 6.27 12.55 -20.74
N CYS A 137 5.96 13.04 -19.53
CA CYS A 137 5.59 14.41 -19.28
C CYS A 137 6.72 15.20 -18.61
N LYS A 138 6.82 16.49 -18.91
CA LYS A 138 7.57 17.43 -18.08
C LYS A 138 6.90 17.57 -16.72
N LYS A 139 7.69 17.80 -15.68
CA LYS A 139 7.16 18.07 -14.34
C LYS A 139 6.31 19.36 -14.38
N PRO A 140 5.06 19.34 -13.90
CA PRO A 140 4.24 20.55 -13.87
C PRO A 140 4.85 21.59 -12.92
N THR A 141 4.85 22.86 -13.34
CA THR A 141 5.22 24.00 -12.49
C THR A 141 4.14 24.28 -11.45
N ASN A 142 2.88 24.02 -11.80
CA ASN A 142 1.74 24.20 -10.93
C ASN A 142 1.50 22.95 -10.08
N GLU A 143 1.82 23.03 -8.79
CA GLU A 143 1.62 21.92 -7.85
C GLU A 143 0.14 21.52 -7.72
N GLN A 144 -0.80 22.45 -7.94
CA GLN A 144 -2.23 22.15 -7.84
C GLN A 144 -2.70 21.18 -8.94
N GLU A 145 -2.15 21.28 -10.15
CA GLU A 145 -2.44 20.35 -11.24
C GLU A 145 -1.97 18.95 -10.88
N PHE A 146 -0.79 18.84 -10.27
CA PHE A 146 -0.28 17.57 -9.76
C PHE A 146 -1.19 17.00 -8.67
N ARG A 147 -1.63 17.82 -7.70
CA ARG A 147 -2.55 17.38 -6.63
C ARG A 147 -3.89 16.88 -7.18
N GLU A 148 -4.46 17.54 -8.19
CA GLU A 148 -5.73 17.10 -8.79
C GLU A 148 -5.56 15.78 -9.54
N ALA A 149 -4.44 15.60 -10.25
CA ALA A 149 -4.16 14.37 -10.98
C ALA A 149 -4.01 13.12 -10.08
N ILE A 150 -3.48 13.29 -8.86
CA ILE A 150 -3.28 12.18 -7.91
C ILE A 150 -4.46 11.99 -6.95
N LYS A 151 -5.50 12.83 -7.03
CA LYS A 151 -6.64 12.83 -6.10
C LYS A 151 -7.35 11.49 -6.02
N SER A 152 -7.51 10.80 -7.14
CA SER A 152 -8.10 9.45 -7.15
C SER A 152 -7.27 8.45 -6.34
N MET A 153 -5.93 8.52 -6.40
CA MET A 153 -5.06 7.68 -5.56
C MET A 153 -5.20 8.05 -4.08
N SER A 154 -5.21 9.35 -3.76
CA SER A 154 -5.44 9.82 -2.39
C SER A 154 -6.77 9.34 -1.81
N ASN A 155 -7.83 9.30 -2.63
CA ASN A 155 -9.14 8.81 -2.21
C ASN A 155 -9.12 7.31 -1.90
N GLU A 156 -8.41 6.49 -2.68
CA GLU A 156 -8.29 5.06 -2.39
C GLU A 156 -7.49 4.81 -1.11
N ILE A 157 -6.42 5.58 -0.86
CA ILE A 157 -5.66 5.53 0.41
C ILE A 157 -6.60 5.82 1.60
N GLN A 158 -7.39 6.89 1.50
CA GLN A 158 -8.36 7.25 2.54
C GLN A 158 -9.48 6.22 2.70
N ALA A 159 -9.95 5.62 1.60
CA ALA A 159 -10.95 4.56 1.63
C ALA A 159 -10.44 3.34 2.40
N ILE A 160 -9.19 2.92 2.18
CA ILE A 160 -8.54 1.81 2.90
C ILE A 160 -8.43 2.13 4.40
N GLN A 161 -8.03 3.35 4.75
CA GLN A 161 -7.95 3.78 6.16
C GLN A 161 -9.34 3.80 6.82
N SER A 162 -10.32 4.39 6.14
CA SER A 162 -11.71 4.47 6.62
C SER A 162 -12.36 3.09 6.75
N HIS A 163 -12.02 2.15 5.87
CA HIS A 163 -12.50 0.77 5.93
C HIS A 163 -12.13 0.11 7.25
N ARG A 164 -10.87 0.27 7.67
CA ARG A 164 -10.39 -0.24 8.95
C ARG A 164 -11.09 0.41 10.15
N GLU A 165 -11.41 1.70 10.07
CA GLU A 165 -12.14 2.42 11.12
C GLU A 165 -13.60 1.98 11.27
N LYS A 166 -14.25 1.56 10.18
CA LYS A 166 -15.61 1.02 10.20
C LYS A 166 -15.68 -0.41 10.74
N HIS A 167 -14.59 -1.17 10.61
CA HIS A 167 -14.52 -2.59 10.99
C HIS A 167 -13.69 -2.83 12.27
N ARG A 168 -13.85 -1.97 13.29
CA ARG A 168 -13.06 -2.06 14.55
C ARG A 168 -13.30 -3.32 15.38
N GLN A 169 -14.42 -4.00 15.16
CA GLN A 169 -14.77 -5.26 15.83
C GLN A 169 -14.36 -6.49 15.03
N SER A 170 -13.68 -6.30 13.89
CA SER A 170 -13.25 -7.40 13.03
C SER A 170 -12.30 -8.35 13.77
N PRO A 171 -12.47 -9.69 13.66
CA PRO A 171 -11.47 -10.64 14.11
C PRO A 171 -10.14 -10.47 13.36
N LEU A 172 -10.17 -9.86 12.17
CA LEU A 172 -9.01 -9.55 11.35
C LEU A 172 -8.50 -8.12 11.56
N PHE A 173 -8.85 -7.45 12.66
CA PHE A 173 -8.51 -6.04 12.87
C PHE A 173 -7.00 -5.73 12.82
N ASN A 174 -6.14 -6.65 13.27
CA ASN A 174 -4.69 -6.49 13.14
C ASN A 174 -4.23 -6.60 11.66
N HIS A 175 -4.93 -7.36 10.81
CA HIS A 175 -4.67 -7.42 9.37
C HIS A 175 -5.08 -6.10 8.71
N LEU A 176 -6.29 -5.62 9.01
CA LEU A 176 -6.79 -4.34 8.52
C LEU A 176 -5.86 -3.19 8.94
N SER A 177 -5.40 -3.22 10.19
CA SER A 177 -4.47 -2.20 10.72
C SER A 177 -3.09 -2.28 10.08
N ALA A 178 -2.56 -3.48 9.82
CA ALA A 178 -1.28 -3.62 9.12
C ALA A 178 -1.31 -2.92 7.76
N ILE A 179 -2.42 -3.02 7.03
CA ILE A 179 -2.57 -2.36 5.73
C ILE A 179 -2.86 -0.86 5.91
N SER A 180 -3.82 -0.47 6.74
CA SER A 180 -4.23 0.95 6.87
C SER A 180 -3.10 1.86 7.34
N GLU A 181 -2.21 1.36 8.19
CA GLU A 181 -1.09 2.14 8.73
C GLU A 181 0.11 2.17 7.78
N SER A 182 0.23 1.21 6.85
CA SER A 182 1.34 1.16 5.88
C SER A 182 0.97 1.61 4.47
N ILE A 183 -0.32 1.66 4.12
CA ILE A 183 -0.78 2.09 2.80
C ILE A 183 -0.35 3.52 2.40
N PRO A 184 -0.11 4.49 3.33
CA PRO A 184 0.46 5.78 2.95
C PRO A 184 1.81 5.68 2.24
N ALA A 185 2.50 4.53 2.29
CA ALA A 185 3.67 4.24 1.47
C ALA A 185 3.42 4.54 -0.02
N LEU A 186 2.22 4.26 -0.55
CA LEU A 186 1.88 4.53 -1.95
C LEU A 186 1.78 6.04 -2.26
N GLY A 187 1.73 6.89 -1.24
CA GLY A 187 1.86 8.34 -1.36
C GLY A 187 3.27 8.85 -1.65
N TRP A 188 4.27 7.96 -1.77
CA TRP A 188 5.67 8.30 -2.04
C TRP A 188 5.87 9.19 -3.27
N ILE A 189 4.95 9.13 -4.25
CA ILE A 189 4.97 9.96 -5.47
C ILE A 189 4.97 11.47 -5.18
N THR A 190 4.55 11.87 -3.97
CA THR A 190 4.53 13.26 -3.50
C THR A 190 5.77 13.65 -2.68
N VAL A 191 6.67 12.70 -2.43
CA VAL A 191 7.81 12.84 -1.52
C VAL A 191 9.10 13.08 -2.29
N SER A 192 9.81 14.15 -1.94
CA SER A 192 11.12 14.51 -2.47
C SER A 192 11.92 15.20 -1.37
N PRO A 193 13.25 14.99 -1.27
CA PRO A 193 14.09 14.17 -2.13
C PRO A 193 14.23 12.71 -1.68
N ALA A 194 13.49 12.26 -0.66
CA ALA A 194 13.73 10.97 -0.01
C ALA A 194 12.48 10.05 0.03
N PRO A 195 11.96 9.59 -1.13
CA PRO A 195 10.79 8.69 -1.15
C PRO A 195 11.11 7.28 -0.64
N TYR A 196 12.35 6.79 -0.82
CA TYR A 196 12.76 5.46 -0.33
C TYR A 196 12.72 5.33 1.20
N PRO A 197 13.31 6.27 1.99
CA PRO A 197 13.16 6.25 3.45
C PRO A 197 11.71 6.40 3.91
N PHE A 198 10.91 7.24 3.23
CA PHE A 198 9.49 7.41 3.53
C PHE A 198 8.71 6.10 3.45
N ILE A 199 8.91 5.30 2.39
CA ILE A 199 8.26 3.98 2.27
C ILE A 199 8.68 3.07 3.42
N LYS A 200 9.95 3.16 3.86
CA LYS A 200 10.44 2.37 5.00
C LYS A 200 9.65 2.69 6.27
N GLU A 201 9.48 3.97 6.58
CA GLU A 201 8.77 4.41 7.79
C GLU A 201 7.33 3.92 7.80
N MET A 202 6.64 3.97 6.65
CA MET A 202 5.29 3.45 6.50
C MET A 202 5.24 1.92 6.62
N SER A 203 6.24 1.21 6.09
CA SER A 203 6.36 -0.23 6.27
C SER A 203 6.59 -0.61 7.73
N ASP A 204 7.44 0.12 8.45
CA ASP A 204 7.73 -0.11 9.87
C ASP A 204 6.45 0.10 10.73
N ALA A 205 5.62 1.09 10.39
CA ALA A 205 4.32 1.33 11.03
C ALA A 205 3.36 0.13 10.87
N GLY A 206 3.24 -0.41 9.65
CA GLY A 206 2.47 -1.63 9.40
C GLY A 206 3.05 -2.85 10.12
N GLN A 207 4.38 -2.91 10.26
CA GLN A 207 5.07 -4.06 10.84
C GLN A 207 4.65 -4.31 12.29
N PHE A 208 4.37 -3.26 13.06
CA PHE A 208 3.84 -3.37 14.42
C PHE A 208 2.60 -4.28 14.50
N TYR A 209 1.68 -4.16 13.53
CA TYR A 209 0.47 -4.96 13.47
C TYR A 209 0.72 -6.33 12.86
N THR A 210 1.59 -6.45 11.85
CA THR A 210 1.96 -7.77 11.32
C THR A 210 2.62 -8.66 12.37
N ASN A 211 3.43 -8.09 13.27
CA ASN A 211 4.03 -8.83 14.38
C ASN A 211 2.95 -9.38 15.34
N ARG A 212 1.84 -8.65 15.53
CA ARG A 212 0.69 -9.14 16.31
C ARG A 212 -0.01 -10.30 15.60
N VAL A 213 -0.21 -10.20 14.28
CA VAL A 213 -0.73 -11.32 13.48
C VAL A 213 0.17 -12.55 13.61
N LEU A 214 1.48 -12.40 13.46
CA LEU A 214 2.43 -13.51 13.62
C LEU A 214 2.38 -14.11 15.02
N LYS A 215 2.28 -13.27 16.07
CA LYS A 215 2.13 -13.74 17.45
C LYS A 215 0.87 -14.61 17.61
N ASP A 216 -0.23 -14.21 17.00
CA ASP A 216 -1.53 -14.86 17.20
C ASP A 216 -1.69 -16.13 16.34
N PHE A 217 -1.03 -16.21 15.18
CA PHE A 217 -1.31 -17.25 14.17
C PHE A 217 -0.12 -18.14 13.76
N ARG A 218 1.14 -17.81 14.11
CA ARG A 218 2.33 -18.57 13.63
C ARG A 218 2.30 -20.07 13.91
N ASP A 219 1.66 -20.48 15.01
CA ASP A 219 1.57 -21.87 15.46
C ASP A 219 0.15 -22.45 15.24
N LYS A 220 -0.72 -21.72 14.53
CA LYS A 220 -2.15 -22.07 14.36
C LYS A 220 -2.57 -22.20 12.91
N ASP A 221 -2.22 -21.21 12.08
CA ASP A 221 -2.64 -21.17 10.68
C ASP A 221 -1.58 -20.43 9.84
N GLU A 222 -0.94 -21.20 8.97
CA GLU A 222 0.12 -20.73 8.08
C GLU A 222 -0.38 -19.71 7.05
N THR A 223 -1.68 -19.69 6.76
CA THR A 223 -2.31 -18.75 5.82
C THR A 223 -2.05 -17.30 6.25
N HIS A 224 -2.19 -17.02 7.55
CA HIS A 224 -1.94 -15.70 8.11
C HIS A 224 -0.45 -15.33 8.10
N VAL A 225 0.42 -16.31 8.33
CA VAL A 225 1.88 -16.12 8.27
C VAL A 225 2.32 -15.77 6.85
N ASN A 226 1.84 -16.52 5.87
CA ASN A 226 2.16 -16.30 4.46
C ASN A 226 1.53 -14.98 3.95
N TRP A 227 0.38 -14.59 4.49
CA TRP A 227 -0.23 -13.28 4.25
C TRP A 227 0.66 -12.13 4.73
N VAL A 228 1.20 -12.22 5.95
CA VAL A 228 2.13 -11.23 6.48
C VAL A 228 3.39 -11.14 5.63
N LYS A 229 3.99 -12.29 5.28
CA LYS A 229 5.19 -12.34 4.43
C LYS A 229 4.96 -11.66 3.08
N LEU A 230 3.82 -11.92 2.44
CA LEU A 230 3.46 -11.32 1.16
C LEU A 230 3.25 -9.81 1.26
N TRP A 231 2.57 -9.32 2.30
CA TRP A 231 2.38 -7.88 2.49
C TRP A 231 3.72 -7.14 2.65
N LEU A 232 4.59 -7.64 3.53
CA LEU A 232 5.91 -7.04 3.74
C LEU A 232 6.78 -7.13 2.48
N LYS A 233 6.66 -8.22 1.72
CA LYS A 233 7.33 -8.38 0.42
C LYS A 233 6.89 -7.31 -0.59
N ILE A 234 5.59 -7.02 -0.70
CA ILE A 234 5.07 -5.97 -1.61
C ILE A 234 5.69 -4.61 -1.26
N LEU A 235 5.71 -4.25 0.02
CA LEU A 235 6.29 -2.97 0.47
C LEU A 235 7.80 -2.90 0.24
N GLN A 236 8.50 -4.01 0.42
CA GLN A 236 9.94 -4.12 0.11
C GLN A 236 10.22 -4.01 -1.39
N GLU A 237 9.43 -4.68 -2.24
CA GLU A 237 9.56 -4.59 -3.69
C GLU A 237 9.25 -3.18 -4.19
N LEU A 238 8.20 -2.53 -3.66
CA LEU A 238 7.92 -1.12 -3.94
C LEU A 238 9.09 -0.22 -3.53
N GLN A 239 9.63 -0.43 -2.33
CA GLN A 239 10.78 0.33 -1.84
C GLN A 239 11.97 0.17 -2.79
N GLN A 240 12.29 -1.06 -3.21
CA GLN A 240 13.38 -1.34 -4.12
C GLN A 240 13.14 -0.74 -5.52
N TYR A 241 11.91 -0.80 -6.01
CA TYR A 241 11.48 -0.16 -7.26
C TYR A 241 11.72 1.36 -7.20
N VAL A 242 11.29 2.02 -6.12
CA VAL A 242 11.48 3.47 -5.93
C VAL A 242 12.95 3.82 -5.79
N LYS A 243 13.76 2.99 -5.12
CA LYS A 243 15.21 3.18 -5.06
C LYS A 243 15.84 3.21 -6.45
N GLN A 244 15.41 2.29 -7.31
CA GLN A 244 15.97 2.05 -8.63
C GLN A 244 15.59 3.15 -9.63
N TYR A 245 14.32 3.54 -9.66
CA TYR A 245 13.77 4.39 -10.72
C TYR A 245 13.40 5.81 -10.27
N HIS A 246 13.26 6.03 -8.96
CA HIS A 246 12.69 7.24 -8.38
C HIS A 246 13.50 7.74 -7.17
N THR A 247 14.82 7.59 -7.23
CA THR A 247 15.73 7.74 -6.09
C THR A 247 15.55 9.06 -5.33
N THR A 248 15.35 10.17 -6.06
CA THR A 248 15.20 11.52 -5.49
C THR A 248 13.78 12.09 -5.61
N GLY A 249 12.79 11.22 -5.85
CA GLY A 249 11.41 11.61 -6.13
C GLY A 249 10.89 10.98 -7.42
N LEU A 250 9.60 11.20 -7.70
CA LEU A 250 8.96 10.72 -8.92
C LEU A 250 9.76 11.15 -10.17
N ALA A 251 10.00 10.21 -11.07
CA ALA A 251 10.76 10.45 -12.29
C ALA A 251 9.84 11.05 -13.35
N TRP A 252 10.30 12.14 -13.96
CA TRP A 252 9.59 12.87 -15.01
C TRP A 252 10.42 12.85 -16.29
N GLN A 253 9.75 12.90 -17.44
CA GLN A 253 10.39 13.15 -18.74
C GLN A 253 11.56 12.19 -19.08
N THR A 254 11.52 10.94 -18.60
CA THR A 254 12.54 9.94 -18.91
C THR A 254 12.36 9.33 -20.30
N HIS A 255 11.14 9.38 -20.87
CA HIS A 255 10.78 8.74 -22.13
C HIS A 255 9.81 9.56 -23.01
N GLY A 256 9.80 10.89 -22.86
CA GLY A 256 8.96 11.78 -23.68
C GLY A 256 9.24 13.26 -23.43
N GLN A 257 8.51 14.13 -24.14
CA GLN A 257 8.63 15.61 -24.03
C GLN A 257 7.25 16.29 -23.96
N GLN A 258 6.21 15.55 -23.55
CA GLN A 258 4.85 16.07 -23.48
C GLN A 258 4.69 17.07 -22.34
N GLU A 259 3.84 18.08 -22.50
CA GLU A 259 3.37 18.86 -21.37
C GLU A 259 2.42 18.04 -20.49
N PHE A 260 2.46 18.30 -19.18
CA PHE A 260 1.57 17.66 -18.22
C PHE A 260 0.16 18.22 -18.34
N ASP A 261 -0.81 17.35 -18.56
CA ASP A 261 -2.24 17.65 -18.51
C ASP A 261 -2.88 16.84 -17.36
N PRO A 262 -3.41 17.50 -16.32
CA PRO A 262 -3.99 16.84 -15.16
C PRO A 262 -5.26 16.04 -15.51
N GLN A 263 -6.03 16.45 -16.52
CA GLN A 263 -7.24 15.72 -16.92
C GLN A 263 -6.88 14.40 -17.58
N LYS A 264 -5.85 14.38 -18.44
CA LYS A 264 -5.36 13.14 -19.06
C LYS A 264 -4.75 12.19 -18.03
N ALA A 265 -4.01 12.71 -17.06
CA ALA A 265 -3.49 11.91 -15.96
C ALA A 265 -4.61 11.20 -15.18
N THR A 266 -5.69 11.92 -14.90
CA THR A 266 -6.88 11.38 -14.20
C THR A 266 -7.68 10.41 -15.07
N ILE A 267 -7.90 10.72 -16.35
CA ILE A 267 -8.68 9.88 -17.27
C ILE A 267 -7.98 8.56 -17.56
N GLN A 268 -6.66 8.59 -17.81
CA GLN A 268 -5.93 7.35 -18.01
C GLN A 268 -6.03 6.47 -16.76
N SER A 269 -5.89 7.08 -15.58
CA SER A 269 -6.04 6.40 -14.30
C SER A 269 -7.46 5.83 -14.09
N SER A 270 -8.52 6.44 -14.62
CA SER A 270 -9.91 6.00 -14.42
C SER A 270 -10.45 4.97 -15.42
N THR A 271 -9.73 4.63 -16.49
CA THR A 271 -10.23 3.73 -17.56
C THR A 271 -10.27 2.22 -17.23
N GLY A 272 -10.24 1.84 -15.95
CA GLY A 272 -10.44 0.46 -15.49
C GLY A 272 -11.90 -0.07 -15.53
N SER A 273 -12.87 0.71 -16.01
CA SER A 273 -14.26 0.27 -16.18
C SER A 273 -14.80 0.61 -17.56
N ASN A 274 -14.95 -0.40 -18.42
CA ASN A 274 -15.68 -0.30 -19.67
C ASN A 274 -17.16 0.02 -19.39
N GLN A 275 -17.56 1.27 -19.60
CA GLN A 275 -18.90 1.58 -20.10
C GLN A 275 -18.74 2.41 -21.36
N HIS A 276 -18.96 1.76 -22.50
CA HIS A 276 -19.13 2.41 -23.80
C HIS A 276 -20.49 3.13 -23.78
N ALA A 277 -20.46 4.46 -23.87
CA ALA A 277 -21.60 5.23 -24.38
C ALA A 277 -21.28 5.61 -25.85
N PRO A 278 -22.15 5.33 -26.82
CA PRO A 278 -21.95 5.80 -28.19
C PRO A 278 -22.15 7.32 -28.23
N GLN A 279 -21.15 8.06 -28.70
CA GLN A 279 -21.34 9.43 -29.14
C GLN A 279 -21.94 9.43 -30.55
N THR A 280 -23.15 9.98 -30.70
CA THR A 280 -23.66 10.45 -31.98
C THR A 280 -23.80 11.96 -31.95
N VAL A 281 -23.22 12.57 -32.97
CA VAL A 281 -23.27 13.99 -33.33
C VAL A 281 -24.72 14.48 -33.60
N GLY A 282 -25.05 15.69 -33.17
CA GLY A 282 -26.12 16.50 -33.77
C GLY A 282 -27.18 17.10 -32.81
N GLY A 283 -27.19 18.44 -32.70
CA GLY A 283 -28.38 19.25 -32.35
C GLY A 283 -28.60 19.55 -30.86
N ALA A 284 -28.69 20.84 -30.51
CA ALA A 284 -29.17 21.29 -29.20
C ALA A 284 -30.64 20.91 -28.99
N PRO A 285 -31.06 20.39 -27.81
CA PRO A 285 -32.45 20.10 -27.53
C PRO A 285 -33.24 21.40 -27.27
N PRO A 286 -34.51 21.50 -27.73
CA PRO A 286 -35.36 22.65 -27.45
C PRO A 286 -35.75 22.73 -25.97
N PRO A 287 -36.05 23.94 -25.44
CA PRO A 287 -36.45 24.12 -24.06
C PRO A 287 -37.79 23.41 -23.75
N PRO A 288 -37.96 22.85 -22.54
CA PRO A 288 -39.19 22.16 -22.16
C PRO A 288 -40.37 23.14 -22.03
N PRO A 289 -41.59 22.74 -22.40
CA PRO A 289 -42.80 23.54 -22.24
C PRO A 289 -43.18 23.71 -20.76
N PRO A 290 -43.82 24.84 -20.39
CA PRO A 290 -44.30 25.06 -19.03
C PRO A 290 -45.42 24.08 -18.66
N PRO A 291 -45.46 23.56 -17.41
CA PRO A 291 -46.51 22.66 -16.98
C PRO A 291 -47.88 23.39 -16.85
N PRO A 292 -48.99 22.71 -17.18
CA PRO A 292 -50.33 23.30 -17.06
C PRO A 292 -50.76 23.42 -15.60
N SER A 293 -51.41 24.54 -15.28
CA SER A 293 -52.09 24.77 -14.01
C SER A 293 -53.28 23.82 -13.89
N SER A 294 -53.32 22.98 -12.86
CA SER A 294 -54.54 22.29 -12.46
C SER A 294 -54.90 22.55 -11.01
N LEU A 295 -56.20 22.71 -10.84
CA LEU A 295 -56.94 23.18 -9.69
C LEU A 295 -57.05 22.11 -8.59
N LEU A 296 -56.93 22.60 -7.36
CA LEU A 296 -57.50 22.18 -6.07
C LEU A 296 -58.13 20.77 -5.89
N THR A 297 -57.85 20.25 -4.68
CA THR A 297 -58.71 19.43 -3.77
C THR A 297 -58.17 18.01 -3.56
N THR A 298 -57.92 17.43 -2.37
CA THR A 298 -57.87 17.84 -0.95
C THR A 298 -57.35 16.62 -0.14
N ASN A 299 -56.70 16.88 1.01
CA ASN A 299 -56.46 16.01 2.20
C ASN A 299 -55.04 15.44 2.46
N ASN A 300 -54.29 16.21 3.26
CA ASN A 300 -53.85 15.86 4.64
C ASN A 300 -52.94 14.64 4.85
N ILE A 301 -51.64 14.89 5.06
CA ILE A 301 -50.91 14.82 6.35
C ILE A 301 -49.39 14.84 6.07
N ILE A 302 -48.63 15.51 6.94
CA ILE A 302 -47.16 15.75 6.97
C ILE A 302 -46.66 17.00 6.19
N GLN A 303 -47.03 18.19 6.67
CA GLN A 303 -46.21 19.39 6.57
C GLN A 303 -45.58 19.64 7.95
N ASP A 304 -44.24 19.75 8.05
CA ASP A 304 -43.62 20.81 8.89
C ASP A 304 -42.09 20.97 8.88
N ASN A 305 -41.30 20.26 8.04
CA ASN A 305 -39.83 20.33 8.19
C ASN A 305 -39.05 21.25 7.22
N ASN A 306 -39.68 21.82 6.18
CA ASN A 306 -38.92 22.62 5.18
C ASN A 306 -39.05 24.13 5.34
N LYS A 307 -40.14 24.67 5.90
CA LYS A 307 -40.26 26.14 6.12
C LYS A 307 -39.36 26.63 7.26
N SER A 308 -39.18 25.82 8.30
CA SER A 308 -38.33 26.16 9.45
C SER A 308 -36.84 26.24 9.08
N ARG A 309 -36.36 25.47 8.08
CA ARG A 309 -34.95 25.47 7.67
C ARG A 309 -34.60 26.68 6.80
N ASP A 310 -35.49 27.09 5.91
CA ASP A 310 -35.28 28.28 5.08
C ASP A 310 -35.44 29.58 5.87
N GLU A 311 -36.33 29.62 6.88
CA GLU A 311 -36.41 30.73 7.84
C GLU A 311 -35.16 30.79 8.73
N LEU A 312 -34.60 29.66 9.13
CA LEU A 312 -33.35 29.59 9.90
C LEU A 312 -32.16 30.11 9.08
N LEU A 313 -32.04 29.71 7.81
CA LEU A 313 -30.97 30.17 6.93
C LEU A 313 -31.08 31.67 6.63
N ASN A 314 -32.30 32.20 6.49
CA ASN A 314 -32.54 33.63 6.32
C ASN A 314 -32.27 34.42 7.61
N SER A 315 -32.58 33.86 8.79
CA SER A 315 -32.24 34.46 10.08
C SER A 315 -30.72 34.57 10.26
N ILE A 316 -29.96 33.52 9.93
CA ILE A 316 -28.50 33.51 10.03
C ILE A 316 -27.86 34.52 9.07
N ASN A 317 -28.38 34.65 7.85
CA ASN A 317 -27.85 35.58 6.86
C ASN A 317 -28.24 37.06 7.14
N SER A 318 -29.41 37.32 7.74
CA SER A 318 -29.82 38.66 8.16
C SER A 318 -29.08 39.17 9.40
N LEU A 319 -28.55 38.27 10.24
CA LEU A 319 -27.82 38.61 11.47
C LEU A 319 -26.32 38.91 11.26
N GLY A 320 -25.92 39.24 10.02
CA GLY A 320 -24.52 39.28 9.55
C GLY A 320 -23.50 39.98 10.47
N ASN A 321 -23.83 41.13 11.09
CA ASN A 321 -22.88 41.87 11.94
C ASN A 321 -23.17 41.78 13.45
N ASP A 322 -24.33 41.26 13.87
CA ASP A 322 -24.79 41.28 15.27
C ASP A 322 -24.55 39.96 16.02
N ILE A 323 -24.15 38.89 15.32
CA ILE A 323 -23.77 37.61 15.98
C ILE A 323 -22.60 37.77 16.95
N THR A 324 -21.74 38.76 16.74
CA THR A 324 -20.59 39.02 17.62
C THR A 324 -20.95 39.78 18.90
N SER A 325 -22.14 40.39 18.98
CA SER A 325 -22.59 41.12 20.17
C SER A 325 -23.09 40.20 21.29
N HIS A 326 -23.48 38.96 20.94
CA HIS A 326 -23.95 37.93 21.89
C HIS A 326 -22.85 36.99 22.39
N LEU A 327 -21.63 37.09 21.86
CA LEU A 327 -20.48 36.35 22.35
C LEU A 327 -19.87 37.10 23.55
N LYS A 328 -19.68 36.40 24.68
CA LYS A 328 -19.04 36.96 25.87
C LYS A 328 -17.66 37.50 25.48
N LYS A 329 -17.44 38.81 25.65
CA LYS A 329 -16.14 39.43 25.40
C LYS A 329 -15.10 38.77 26.30
N VAL A 330 -14.08 38.19 25.68
CA VAL A 330 -12.92 37.63 26.35
C VAL A 330 -12.07 38.80 26.87
N SER A 331 -12.03 38.97 28.19
CA SER A 331 -11.17 39.97 28.83
C SER A 331 -9.70 39.63 28.61
N ASP A 332 -8.83 40.64 28.65
CA ASP A 332 -7.41 40.48 28.31
C ASP A 332 -6.68 39.46 29.20
N ASP A 333 -7.18 39.20 30.42
CA ASP A 333 -6.66 38.19 31.35
C ASP A 333 -6.84 36.73 30.88
N GLN A 334 -7.76 36.48 29.94
CA GLN A 334 -8.04 35.16 29.35
C GLN A 334 -7.28 34.91 28.03
N LYS A 335 -6.57 35.92 27.51
CA LYS A 335 -5.71 35.74 26.35
C LYS A 335 -4.37 35.18 26.79
N VAL A 336 -4.05 33.98 26.34
CA VAL A 336 -2.83 33.22 26.72
C VAL A 336 -1.52 33.99 26.44
N HIS A 337 -1.54 34.98 25.54
CA HIS A 337 -0.40 35.82 25.21
C HIS A 337 -0.26 37.09 26.07
N LYS A 338 -1.24 37.41 26.93
CA LYS A 338 -1.20 38.55 27.85
C LYS A 338 -1.09 38.15 29.32
N ASN A 339 -1.25 36.86 29.64
CA ASN A 339 -1.19 36.36 31.01
C ASN A 339 -0.17 35.19 31.14
N PRO A 340 1.10 35.48 31.49
CA PRO A 340 2.17 34.48 31.54
C PRO A 340 1.91 33.29 32.47
N GLN A 341 1.03 33.45 33.47
CA GLN A 341 0.71 32.43 34.48
C GLN A 341 -0.09 31.24 33.91
N LEU A 342 -0.88 31.43 32.85
CA LEU A 342 -1.67 30.35 32.22
C LEU A 342 -0.82 29.38 31.37
N LYS A 343 0.43 29.75 31.06
CA LYS A 343 1.38 28.89 30.35
C LYS A 343 2.05 27.85 31.26
N ALA A 344 2.02 28.07 32.59
CA ALA A 344 2.73 27.27 33.57
C ALA A 344 1.89 26.13 34.20
N GLY A 345 0.59 26.06 33.91
CA GLY A 345 -0.36 25.15 34.57
C GLY A 345 -0.54 23.76 33.94
N GLY A 346 0.33 23.34 33.02
CA GLY A 346 0.19 22.09 32.26
C GLY A 346 1.28 21.04 32.47
N GLU A 347 2.22 21.23 33.41
CA GLU A 347 3.21 20.22 33.76
C GLU A 347 3.02 19.80 35.22
N GLN A 348 2.39 18.64 35.44
CA GLN A 348 2.41 17.97 36.73
C GLN A 348 3.75 17.26 36.94
N GLN A 349 4.43 17.76 37.98
CA GLN A 349 5.20 17.03 39.00
C GLN A 349 6.57 16.44 38.68
N SER A 350 7.53 17.22 39.16
CA SER A 350 8.87 16.93 39.65
C SER A 350 8.97 15.81 40.69
N THR A 351 10.15 15.15 40.74
CA THR A 351 10.87 14.95 42.01
C THR A 351 12.34 15.33 41.84
N SER A 352 12.87 15.97 42.88
CA SER A 352 14.07 16.81 42.91
C SER A 352 15.14 16.25 43.86
N LYS A 353 16.41 16.61 43.60
CA LYS A 353 17.46 17.03 44.56
C LYS A 353 18.75 17.36 43.76
N GLN A 354 19.17 18.63 43.68
CA GLN A 354 20.27 19.28 44.45
C GLN A 354 21.59 18.46 44.38
N GLN A 355 22.78 18.97 44.02
CA GLN A 355 23.36 20.29 44.27
C GLN A 355 24.70 20.42 43.51
N GLU A 356 25.08 21.68 43.22
CA GLU A 356 26.45 22.23 43.08
C GLU A 356 27.36 21.96 41.87
N LYS A 357 27.90 23.09 41.37
CA LYS A 357 28.84 23.31 40.27
C LYS A 357 30.27 23.16 40.79
N PRO A 358 31.20 22.62 39.99
CA PRO A 358 32.40 23.44 39.69
C PRO A 358 32.96 23.29 38.27
N SER A 359 33.41 24.43 37.76
CA SER A 359 34.68 24.71 37.05
C SER A 359 35.28 23.68 36.08
N VAL A 360 35.41 24.11 34.83
CA VAL A 360 36.17 23.48 33.74
C VAL A 360 37.69 23.60 33.99
N PRO A 361 38.48 22.55 33.68
CA PRO A 361 39.83 22.76 33.18
C PRO A 361 40.07 22.11 31.81
N SER A 362 40.85 22.83 31.03
CA SER A 362 41.49 22.53 29.76
C SER A 362 42.26 21.21 29.76
N LYS A 363 42.30 20.53 28.60
CA LYS A 363 43.26 19.45 28.33
C LYS A 363 44.06 19.70 27.05
N SER A 364 45.35 19.47 27.22
CA SER A 364 46.49 19.64 26.33
C SER A 364 46.71 18.45 25.39
N THR A 365 47.56 18.74 24.41
CA THR A 365 48.20 18.00 23.30
C THR A 365 48.43 16.47 23.38
N PRO A 366 48.58 15.81 22.20
CA PRO A 366 48.75 14.35 22.08
C PRO A 366 50.21 13.90 22.21
N SER A 367 50.43 12.71 22.78
CA SER A 367 51.71 11.98 22.70
C SER A 367 51.51 10.63 21.99
N THR A 368 52.32 10.46 20.95
CA THR A 368 52.59 9.25 20.17
C THR A 368 53.24 8.16 21.00
N VAL A 369 52.71 6.92 20.96
CA VAL A 369 53.51 5.68 21.17
C VAL A 369 52.92 4.56 20.29
N GLN A 370 53.85 3.74 19.80
CA GLN A 370 53.83 2.83 18.66
C GLN A 370 53.12 1.48 18.87
N THR A 371 52.81 0.88 17.73
CA THR A 371 52.43 -0.50 17.40
C THR A 371 53.30 -1.58 18.06
N PRO A 372 52.75 -2.76 18.42
CA PRO A 372 53.55 -3.97 18.56
C PRO A 372 53.55 -4.79 17.25
N ALA A 373 54.74 -5.07 16.76
CA ALA A 373 55.02 -6.00 15.67
C ALA A 373 55.38 -7.39 16.20
N ASN A 374 55.28 -8.31 15.25
CA ASN A 374 55.29 -9.76 15.32
C ASN A 374 56.58 -10.38 15.90
N ALA A 375 56.43 -11.61 16.39
CA ALA A 375 57.48 -12.47 16.94
C ALA A 375 58.58 -12.83 15.93
N THR A 376 59.83 -12.94 16.41
CA THR A 376 60.80 -13.99 16.00
C THR A 376 61.89 -14.09 17.07
N ASN A 377 62.04 -15.29 17.63
CA ASN A 377 63.08 -15.68 18.59
C ASN A 377 64.18 -16.45 17.85
N LYS A 378 65.45 -16.07 18.02
CA LYS A 378 66.62 -16.89 17.64
C LYS A 378 67.86 -16.48 18.44
N ASN A 379 68.33 -17.42 19.26
CA ASN A 379 69.70 -17.73 19.72
C ASN A 379 70.76 -16.61 19.71
N GLN A 380 71.33 -16.32 20.89
CA GLN A 380 72.60 -16.91 21.38
C GLN A 380 72.83 -16.56 22.84
#